data_AF-A0A7K7TIL4-F1
#
_entry.id   AF-A0A7K7TIL4-F1
#
_cell.length_a   1.000
_cell.length_b   1.000
_cell.length_c   1.000
_cell.angle_alpha   90.00
_cell.angle_beta   90.00
_cell.angle_gamma   90.00
#
_symmetry.space_group_name_H-M   'P 1'
#
loop_
_entity.id
_entity.type
_entity.pdbx_description
1 polymer ?
#
loop_
_entity_poly.entity_id
_entity_poly.type
_entity_poly.pdbx_seq_one_letter_code
_entity_poly.pdbx_strand_id
1 'polypeptide(L)'
;QGVSLSLLPGEVLAVLAPPGGGKTSLAAAALGVSCPHMSPHVPMSPHVPVSPQVAAVLQSPSLLSRSLSANIALGWGCGEGTEGTEGTRLAQVVAAARRVGVHGWAQQLPQGYDT
;
A
#
# COMPACT_ATOMS: atom_id res chain seq x y z
N GLN A 1 -1.99 22.15 -15.13
CA GLN A 1 -2.44 21.44 -16.35
C GLN A 1 -3.13 20.16 -15.92
N GLY A 2 -4.19 19.75 -16.62
CA GLY A 2 -4.88 18.48 -16.35
C GLY A 2 -4.14 17.31 -17.00
N VAL A 3 -4.19 16.14 -16.36
CA VAL A 3 -3.63 14.88 -16.85
C VAL A 3 -4.75 13.83 -16.84
N SER A 4 -4.88 13.05 -17.91
CA SER A 4 -5.85 11.95 -18.01
C SER A 4 -5.10 10.66 -18.34
N LEU A 5 -5.33 9.63 -17.53
CA LEU A 5 -4.70 8.31 -17.65
C LEU A 5 -5.78 7.24 -17.60
N SER A 6 -5.61 6.16 -18.37
CA SER A 6 -6.46 4.98 -18.35
C SER A 6 -5.60 3.73 -18.31
N LEU A 7 -6.02 2.73 -17.53
CA LEU A 7 -5.32 1.46 -17.33
C LEU A 7 -6.35 0.34 -17.40
N LEU A 8 -6.09 -0.68 -18.21
CA LEU A 8 -6.87 -1.91 -18.25
C LEU A 8 -6.33 -2.93 -17.23
N PRO A 9 -7.14 -3.91 -16.78
CA PRO A 9 -6.67 -4.97 -15.91
C PRO A 9 -5.48 -5.73 -16.51
N GLY A 10 -4.39 -5.83 -15.74
CA GLY A 10 -3.15 -6.50 -16.16
C GLY A 10 -2.12 -5.59 -16.86
N GLU A 11 -2.47 -4.34 -17.15
CA GLU A 11 -1.52 -3.39 -17.72
C GLU A 11 -0.60 -2.77 -16.65
N VAL A 12 0.62 -2.44 -17.09
CA VAL A 12 1.61 -1.73 -16.28
C VAL A 12 1.88 -0.38 -16.93
N LEU A 13 1.61 0.70 -16.21
CA LEU A 13 1.92 2.07 -16.65
C LEU A 13 3.15 2.57 -15.90
N ALA A 14 4.21 2.93 -16.64
CA ALA A 14 5.37 3.61 -16.10
C ALA A 14 5.23 5.14 -16.27
N VAL A 15 5.32 5.89 -15.17
CA VAL A 15 5.26 7.36 -15.18
C VAL A 15 6.68 7.93 -15.06
N LEU A 16 7.15 8.58 -16.13
CA LEU A 16 8.49 9.17 -16.21
C LEU A 16 8.40 10.70 -16.24
N ALA A 17 9.19 11.36 -15.40
CA ALA A 17 9.32 12.82 -15.39
C ALA A 17 10.64 13.23 -14.69
N PRO A 18 11.17 14.44 -14.95
CA PRO A 18 12.30 14.99 -14.20
C PRO A 18 12.05 15.07 -12.68
N PRO A 19 13.09 15.27 -11.85
CA PRO A 19 12.91 15.64 -10.45
C PRO A 19 11.99 16.86 -10.34
N GLY A 20 11.02 16.82 -9.41
CA GLY A 20 10.02 17.89 -9.28
C GLY A 20 8.86 17.84 -10.30
N GLY A 21 8.88 16.94 -11.28
CA GLY A 21 7.82 16.81 -12.29
C GLY A 21 6.47 16.25 -11.81
N GLY A 22 6.23 16.20 -10.49
CA GLY A 22 4.91 15.84 -9.94
C GLY A 22 4.55 14.36 -9.88
N LYS A 23 5.50 13.42 -10.08
CA LYS A 23 5.24 11.96 -10.03
C LYS A 23 4.61 11.52 -8.70
N THR A 24 5.22 11.95 -7.60
CA THR A 24 4.74 11.64 -6.25
C THR A 24 3.37 12.29 -5.99
N SER A 25 3.14 13.51 -6.50
CA SER A 25 1.85 14.18 -6.42
C SER A 25 0.76 13.44 -7.21
N LEU A 26 1.10 12.91 -8.39
CA LEU A 26 0.19 12.09 -9.21
C LEU A 26 -0.15 10.77 -8.51
N ALA A 27 0.84 10.09 -7.93
CA ALA A 27 0.62 8.88 -7.15
C ALA A 27 -0.25 9.14 -5.90
N ALA A 28 0.00 10.24 -5.17
CA ALA A 28 -0.81 10.63 -4.02
C ALA A 28 -2.26 10.96 -4.38
N ALA A 29 -2.48 11.62 -5.53
CA ALA A 29 -3.82 11.87 -6.06
C ALA A 29 -4.53 10.58 -6.48
N ALA A 30 -3.82 9.64 -7.13
CA ALA A 30 -4.36 8.33 -7.49
C ALA A 30 -4.76 7.48 -6.26
N LEU A 31 -4.05 7.65 -5.14
CA LEU A 31 -4.38 7.01 -3.86
C LEU A 31 -5.45 7.76 -3.05
N GLY A 32 -5.94 8.90 -3.54
CA GLY A 32 -6.91 9.74 -2.82
C GLY A 32 -6.35 10.45 -1.58
N VAL A 33 -5.02 10.45 -1.40
CA VAL A 33 -4.33 11.07 -0.24
C VAL A 33 -4.14 12.58 -0.42
N SER A 34 -4.17 13.06 -1.66
CA SER A 34 -4.09 14.48 -1.98
C SER A 34 -5.22 14.87 -2.91
N CYS A 35 -5.95 15.94 -2.56
CA CYS A 35 -6.91 16.55 -3.48
C CYS A 35 -6.13 17.40 -4.50
N PRO A 36 -6.11 17.03 -5.79
CA PRO A 36 -5.61 17.95 -6.80
C PRO A 36 -6.52 19.18 -6.82
N HIS A 37 -5.96 20.38 -6.65
CA HIS A 37 -6.70 21.62 -6.86
C HIS A 37 -7.11 21.71 -8.34
N MET A 38 -8.36 21.36 -8.66
CA MET A 38 -8.93 21.53 -10.01
C MET A 38 -10.40 21.96 -9.94
N SER A 39 -10.64 23.14 -10.54
CA SER A 39 -11.87 23.85 -10.92
C SER A 39 -13.15 23.71 -10.07
N PRO A 40 -13.82 24.82 -9.70
CA PRO A 40 -14.96 24.88 -8.76
C PRO A 40 -16.28 24.22 -9.23
N HIS A 41 -16.27 23.45 -10.33
CA HIS A 41 -17.48 22.91 -10.97
C HIS A 41 -17.67 21.39 -10.83
N VAL A 42 -16.80 20.68 -10.10
CA VAL A 42 -17.03 19.27 -9.78
C VAL A 42 -17.40 19.16 -8.30
N PRO A 43 -18.59 18.65 -7.94
CA PRO A 43 -18.98 18.53 -6.55
C PRO A 43 -17.96 17.67 -5.80
N MET A 44 -17.44 18.23 -4.71
CA MET A 44 -16.54 17.56 -3.79
C MET A 44 -17.20 16.26 -3.31
N SER A 45 -16.60 15.12 -3.62
CA SER A 45 -16.73 13.96 -2.74
C SER A 45 -15.45 13.94 -1.90
N PRO A 46 -15.47 14.49 -0.67
CA PRO A 46 -14.27 14.71 0.15
C PRO A 46 -13.56 13.42 0.60
N HIS A 47 -14.05 12.25 0.19
CA HIS A 47 -13.41 10.97 0.40
C HIS A 47 -13.72 10.10 -0.80
N VAL A 48 -12.80 9.98 -1.75
CA VAL A 48 -12.77 8.74 -2.53
C VAL A 48 -12.26 7.69 -1.52
N PRO A 49 -13.10 6.74 -1.07
CA PRO A 49 -12.63 5.69 -0.19
C PRO A 49 -11.46 5.00 -0.90
N VAL A 50 -10.34 4.85 -0.18
CA VAL A 50 -9.22 4.05 -0.69
C VAL A 50 -9.78 2.67 -0.97
N SER A 51 -9.82 2.30 -2.25
CA SER A 51 -10.38 1.02 -2.66
C SER A 51 -9.56 -0.08 -1.99
N PRO A 52 -10.19 -1.11 -1.40
CA PRO A 52 -9.47 -2.26 -0.85
C PRO A 52 -8.68 -3.04 -1.91
N GLN A 53 -8.91 -2.75 -3.20
CA GLN A 53 -8.20 -3.34 -4.33
C GLN A 53 -6.91 -2.59 -4.70
N VAL A 54 -6.65 -1.44 -4.07
CA VAL A 54 -5.48 -0.60 -4.36
C VAL A 54 -4.48 -0.71 -3.22
N ALA A 55 -3.28 -1.20 -3.53
CA ALA A 55 -2.14 -1.23 -2.62
C ALA A 55 -1.06 -0.24 -3.10
N ALA A 56 -0.34 0.37 -2.16
CA ALA A 56 0.71 1.33 -2.46
C ALA A 56 2.02 0.94 -1.79
N VAL A 57 3.14 1.11 -2.51
CA VAL A 57 4.48 1.11 -1.95
C VAL A 57 4.98 2.55 -1.98
N LEU A 58 5.21 3.13 -0.81
CA LEU A 58 5.63 4.53 -0.68
C LEU A 58 7.13 4.67 -0.94
N GLN A 59 7.54 5.87 -1.39
CA GLN A 59 8.94 6.21 -1.57
C GLN A 59 9.75 6.10 -0.26
N SER A 60 9.13 6.46 0.87
CA SER A 60 9.68 6.29 2.21
C SER A 60 8.68 5.50 3.06
N PRO A 61 8.78 4.16 3.12
CA PRO A 61 7.87 3.35 3.92
C PRO A 61 8.16 3.54 5.40
N SER A 62 7.10 3.62 6.21
CA SER A 62 7.17 3.66 7.67
C SER A 62 6.61 2.38 8.25
N LEU A 63 7.27 1.86 9.29
CA LEU A 63 6.76 0.75 10.09
C LEU A 63 6.01 1.32 11.30
N LEU A 64 4.93 0.67 11.68
CA LEU A 64 4.24 0.93 12.94
C LEU A 64 5.03 0.29 14.09
N SER A 65 4.90 0.85 15.29
CA SER A 65 5.40 0.26 16.54
C SER A 65 4.60 -0.98 16.94
N ARG A 66 4.73 -2.03 16.14
CA ARG A 66 4.08 -3.34 16.23
C ARG A 66 5.07 -4.38 15.70
N SER A 67 4.76 -5.66 15.89
CA SER A 67 5.59 -6.73 15.37
C SER A 67 5.78 -6.65 13.85
N LEU A 68 6.87 -7.23 13.35
CA LEU A 68 7.07 -7.42 11.91
C LEU A 68 5.87 -8.13 11.26
N SER A 69 5.31 -9.17 11.89
CA SER A 69 4.13 -9.88 11.41
C SER A 69 2.90 -8.97 11.31
N ALA A 70 2.67 -8.11 12.30
CA ALA A 70 1.55 -7.17 12.31
C ALA A 70 1.70 -6.07 11.25
N ASN A 71 2.94 -5.62 10.98
CA ASN A 71 3.23 -4.67 9.90
C ASN A 71 2.98 -5.29 8.52
N ILE A 72 3.42 -6.53 8.28
CA ILE A 72 3.17 -7.24 7.01
C ILE A 72 1.67 -7.48 6.83
N ALA A 73 0.97 -7.87 7.89
CA ALA A 73 -0.44 -8.21 7.82
C ALA A 73 -1.38 -6.99 7.67
N LEU A 74 -0.85 -5.76 7.61
CA LEU A 74 -1.63 -4.53 7.62
C LEU A 74 -2.53 -4.38 6.38
N GLY A 75 -2.08 -4.89 5.23
CA GLY A 75 -2.83 -4.84 3.97
C GLY A 75 -4.00 -5.82 3.86
N TRP A 76 -4.13 -6.78 4.77
CA TRP A 76 -5.19 -7.81 4.70
C TRP A 76 -6.54 -7.36 5.29
N GLY A 77 -6.63 -6.14 5.79
CA GLY A 77 -7.81 -5.66 6.52
C GLY A 77 -7.91 -6.35 7.86
N CYS A 78 -7.41 -5.70 8.91
CA CYS A 78 -7.83 -6.02 10.28
C CYS A 78 -9.28 -5.55 10.46
N GLY A 79 -10.24 -6.26 9.85
CA GLY A 79 -11.55 -6.35 10.45
C GLY A 79 -11.40 -7.25 11.67
N GLU A 80 -11.64 -6.71 12.87
CA GLU A 80 -11.96 -7.52 14.03
C GLU A 80 -13.18 -8.38 13.65
N GLY A 81 -12.95 -9.61 13.16
CA GLY A 81 -14.02 -10.47 12.64
C GLY A 81 -13.67 -11.35 11.45
N THR A 82 -12.50 -11.21 10.81
CA THR A 82 -12.07 -12.22 9.84
C THR A 82 -11.52 -13.43 10.60
N GLU A 83 -12.40 -14.42 10.81
CA GLU A 83 -12.14 -15.69 11.49
C GLU A 83 -11.06 -16.50 10.77
N GLY A 84 -9.81 -16.13 10.99
CA GLY A 84 -8.64 -16.97 10.74
C GLY A 84 -7.98 -17.24 12.08
N THR A 85 -7.76 -18.51 12.41
CA THR A 85 -6.89 -18.88 13.53
C THR A 85 -5.55 -18.15 13.37
N GLU A 86 -4.97 -17.66 14.46
CA GLU A 86 -3.71 -16.90 14.47
C GLU A 86 -2.59 -17.59 13.66
N GLY A 87 -2.57 -18.93 13.65
CA GLY A 87 -1.69 -19.75 12.81
C GLY A 87 -1.88 -19.57 11.29
N THR A 88 -3.11 -19.38 10.80
CA THR A 88 -3.40 -19.13 9.38
C THR A 88 -2.84 -17.79 8.93
N ARG A 89 -2.92 -16.77 9.79
CA ARG A 89 -2.38 -15.43 9.52
C ARG A 89 -0.85 -15.45 9.46
N LEU A 90 -0.20 -16.13 10.40
CA LEU A 90 1.25 -16.26 10.40
C LEU A 90 1.75 -17.01 9.15
N ALA A 91 1.05 -18.07 8.72
CA ALA A 91 1.40 -18.79 7.50
C ALA A 91 1.33 -17.88 6.25
N GLN A 92 0.32 -17.01 6.15
CA GLN A 92 0.21 -16.03 5.07
C GLN A 92 1.33 -14.99 5.10
N VAL A 93 1.68 -14.49 6.29
CA VAL A 93 2.81 -13.56 6.50
C VAL A 93 4.12 -14.20 6.05
N VAL A 94 4.40 -15.43 6.46
CA VAL A 94 5.60 -16.18 6.06
C VAL A 94 5.61 -16.41 4.55
N ALA A 95 4.48 -16.79 3.96
CA ALA A 95 4.37 -16.98 2.52
C ALA A 95 4.65 -15.68 1.74
N ALA A 96 4.13 -14.54 2.19
CA ALA A 96 4.40 -13.24 1.59
C ALA A 96 5.87 -12.85 1.72
N ALA A 97 6.46 -13.01 2.91
CA ALA A 97 7.87 -12.74 3.14
C ALA A 97 8.80 -13.63 2.29
N ARG A 98 8.43 -14.90 2.05
CA ARG A 98 9.16 -15.80 1.14
C ARG A 98 9.09 -15.32 -0.31
N ARG A 99 7.92 -14.87 -0.78
CA ARG A 99 7.75 -14.36 -2.16
C ARG A 99 8.63 -13.15 -2.46
N VAL A 100 8.88 -12.30 -1.47
CA VAL A 100 9.76 -11.11 -1.62
C VAL A 100 11.19 -11.36 -1.13
N GLY A 101 11.54 -12.58 -0.74
CA GLY A 101 12.91 -12.97 -0.36
C GLY A 101 13.39 -12.50 1.03
N VAL A 102 12.51 -11.94 1.87
CA VAL A 102 12.92 -11.40 3.19
C VAL A 102 12.78 -12.40 4.34
N HIS A 103 12.26 -13.61 4.08
CA HIS A 103 12.04 -14.62 5.13
C HIS A 103 13.30 -14.99 5.90
N GLY A 104 14.42 -15.21 5.21
CA GLY A 104 15.69 -15.58 5.86
C GLY A 104 16.22 -14.47 6.77
N TRP A 105 16.10 -13.21 6.33
CA TRP A 105 16.42 -12.05 7.16
C TRP A 105 15.49 -11.95 8.37
N ALA A 106 14.17 -12.13 8.18
CA ALA A 106 13.20 -12.08 9.27
C ALA A 106 13.51 -13.13 10.35
N GLN A 107 13.98 -14.33 9.98
CA GLN A 107 14.37 -15.37 10.94
C GLN A 107 15.64 -15.07 11.74
N GLN A 108 16.49 -14.16 11.27
CA GLN A 108 17.71 -13.75 11.97
C GLN A 108 17.46 -12.68 13.04
N LEU A 109 16.27 -12.10 13.08
CA LEU A 109 15.89 -11.12 14.09
C LEU A 109 15.74 -11.79 15.46
N PRO A 110 16.04 -11.11 16.59
CA PRO A 110 16.02 -11.71 17.93
C PRO A 110 14.69 -12.39 18.30
N GLN A 111 13.57 -11.85 17.81
CA GLN A 111 12.21 -12.40 18.02
C GLN A 111 11.56 -12.83 16.70
N GLY A 112 12.33 -12.95 15.62
CA GLY A 112 11.82 -13.32 14.32
C GLY A 112 10.75 -12.37 13.80
N TYR A 113 9.57 -12.91 13.50
CA TYR A 113 8.40 -12.14 13.05
C TYR A 113 7.68 -11.38 14.18
N ASP A 114 7.98 -11.70 15.43
CA ASP A 114 7.38 -11.03 16.60
C ASP A 114 8.21 -9.85 17.08
N THR A 115 9.36 -9.60 16.44
CA THR A 115 10.24 -8.47 16.76
C THR A 115 9.63 -7.12 16.47
#